data_AF-F0XV51-F1
#
_entry.id   AF-F0XV51-F1
#
_cell.length_a   1.000
_cell.length_b   1.000
_cell.length_c   1.000
_cell.angle_alpha   90.00
_cell.angle_beta   90.00
_cell.angle_gamma   90.00
#
_symmetry.space_group_name_H-M   'P 1'
#
loop_
_entity.id
_entity.type
_entity.pdbx_description
1 polymer ?
#
loop_
_entity_poly.entity_id
_entity_poly.type
_entity_poly.pdbx_seq_one_letter_code
_entity_poly.pdbx_strand_id
1 'polypeptide(L)'
;MTSNEPLPITRTLTAQCLCKNVHLSITLPTAAPPLPVHLCHCSICRTTLGALCCFHAALPLGVVPQFLAPSSKAASLTGYTHARAACTRYFCSTCGCHIGDEDLTSNKAAKAAIADPHYPDETSAPPEWRIASSIFAAGTHGEGGPDQAFRITTHSFANAGPFGLHQWLPRVADRDLKVWQPPAGHPLFPMAAEPYAPAVPDAAANDELLQVGCHCGGVRFAVSRPSPKASPHTPISPVHQDRWLANLDGCDDCRLVNGTHVAAWAFVPLAHIHPPPVLEPAAGELPNPAYATLKTYCFSPVAIRAFCSICGATVFFARLERLHRPDAEGAPYINIAVGLLRAPEGVDAHNWLNWRASRLAFIDSARRFDRSFADGLLNGYSSWGRRTYDEASLVKLKAKPAGTAQYVAQGTTYAS
;
A
#
# COMPACT_ATOMS: atom_id res chain seq x y z
N MET A 1 37.89 31.18 -17.50
CA MET A 1 36.54 31.74 -17.36
C MET A 1 35.77 30.84 -16.42
N THR A 2 35.81 31.14 -15.12
CA THR A 2 34.98 30.47 -14.12
C THR A 2 33.58 31.04 -14.25
N SER A 3 32.65 30.26 -14.82
CA SER A 3 31.25 30.62 -14.91
C SER A 3 30.69 30.83 -13.49
N ASN A 4 30.44 32.09 -13.14
CA ASN A 4 29.66 32.49 -11.96
C ASN A 4 28.17 32.19 -12.20
N GLU A 5 27.83 30.92 -12.45
CA GLU A 5 26.44 30.51 -12.46
C GLU A 5 25.96 30.47 -11.00
N PRO A 6 24.92 31.25 -10.63
CA PRO A 6 24.42 31.23 -9.26
C PRO A 6 23.95 29.83 -8.91
N LEU A 7 24.31 29.35 -7.71
CA LEU A 7 23.86 28.05 -7.22
C LEU A 7 22.33 27.95 -7.33
N PRO A 8 21.79 26.85 -7.88
CA PRO A 8 20.36 26.72 -8.07
C PRO A 8 19.65 26.80 -6.73
N ILE A 9 18.54 27.55 -6.68
CA ILE A 9 17.72 27.66 -5.48
C ILE A 9 17.08 26.28 -5.22
N THR A 10 17.25 25.77 -4.00
CA THR A 10 16.74 24.45 -3.61
C THR A 10 15.77 24.52 -2.45
N ARG A 11 14.87 23.54 -2.36
CA ARG A 11 13.98 23.28 -1.24
C ARG A 11 14.21 21.87 -0.71
N THR A 12 14.30 21.73 0.61
CA THR A 12 14.45 20.44 1.27
C THR A 12 13.10 19.97 1.83
N LEU A 13 12.77 18.71 1.58
CA LEU A 13 11.57 18.04 2.10
C LEU A 13 11.99 16.89 3.00
N THR A 14 11.29 16.69 4.11
CA THR A 14 11.55 15.60 5.05
C THR A 14 10.45 14.55 5.02
N ALA A 15 10.82 13.29 5.26
CA ALA A 15 9.91 12.17 5.34
C ALA A 15 10.33 11.22 6.46
N GLN A 16 9.35 10.55 7.06
CA GLN A 16 9.59 9.57 8.11
C GLN A 16 8.59 8.42 8.03
N CYS A 17 9.00 7.22 8.44
CA CYS A 17 8.07 6.12 8.66
C CYS A 17 7.42 6.20 10.05
N LEU A 18 6.39 5.39 10.31
CA LEU A 18 5.66 5.42 11.59
C LEU A 18 6.58 5.22 12.81
N CYS A 19 7.52 4.27 12.73
CA CYS A 19 8.44 3.99 13.83
C CYS A 19 9.60 4.98 13.96
N LYS A 20 9.71 5.93 13.03
CA LYS A 20 10.80 6.93 12.92
C LYS A 20 12.21 6.37 12.76
N ASN A 21 12.40 5.04 12.66
CA ASN A 21 13.69 4.43 12.39
C ASN A 21 14.23 4.76 10.99
N VAL A 22 13.33 5.09 10.07
CA VAL A 22 13.66 5.79 8.83
C VAL A 22 13.16 7.22 8.95
N HIS A 23 14.12 8.14 8.94
CA HIS A 23 13.96 9.58 8.80
C HIS A 23 14.93 10.05 7.72
N LEU A 24 14.42 10.71 6.69
CA LEU A 24 15.21 11.14 5.54
C LEU A 24 14.79 12.52 5.04
N SER A 25 15.64 13.11 4.22
CA SER A 25 15.31 14.28 3.43
C SER A 25 15.63 14.08 1.95
N ILE A 26 14.97 14.86 1.10
CA ILE A 26 15.34 15.07 -0.30
C ILE A 26 15.48 16.58 -0.53
N THR A 27 16.50 16.98 -1.29
CA THR A 27 16.72 18.38 -1.67
C THR A 27 16.44 18.51 -3.15
N LEU A 28 15.42 19.29 -3.49
CA LEU A 28 14.93 19.48 -4.85
C LEU A 28 15.27 20.90 -5.34
N PRO A 29 15.60 21.08 -6.63
CA PRO A 29 15.55 22.41 -7.25
C PRO A 29 14.14 22.99 -7.11
N THR A 30 14.01 24.28 -6.77
CA THR A 30 12.68 24.91 -6.57
C THR A 30 11.81 24.90 -7.83
N ALA A 31 12.41 24.81 -9.01
CA ALA A 31 11.72 24.68 -10.29
C ALA A 31 11.23 23.25 -10.61
N ALA A 32 11.63 22.23 -9.85
CA ALA A 32 11.28 20.83 -10.14
C ALA A 32 9.85 20.43 -9.70
N PRO A 33 9.33 20.88 -8.54
CA PRO A 33 7.95 20.59 -8.15
C PRO A 33 6.87 21.17 -9.08
N PRO A 34 5.68 20.54 -9.13
CA PRO A 34 5.33 19.31 -8.45
C PRO A 34 5.84 18.07 -9.19
N LEU A 35 6.50 17.16 -8.45
CA LEU A 35 6.93 15.87 -8.98
C LEU A 35 5.71 14.98 -9.29
N PRO A 36 5.64 14.37 -10.49
CA PRO A 36 4.52 13.51 -10.86
C PRO A 36 4.55 12.20 -10.07
N VAL A 37 3.49 11.96 -9.31
CA VAL A 37 3.23 10.69 -8.62
C VAL A 37 2.46 9.77 -9.56
N HIS A 38 2.99 8.55 -9.75
CA HIS A 38 2.32 7.47 -10.45
C HIS A 38 1.86 6.40 -9.46
N LEU A 39 0.72 5.80 -9.78
CA LEU A 39 0.11 4.71 -9.03
C LEU A 39 0.28 3.41 -9.83
N CYS A 40 1.29 2.60 -9.48
CA CYS A 40 1.56 1.35 -10.19
C CYS A 40 0.72 0.20 -9.63
N HIS A 41 -0.15 -0.36 -10.47
CA HIS A 41 -1.08 -1.45 -10.14
C HIS A 41 -0.57 -2.84 -10.53
N CYS A 42 0.68 -2.95 -11.01
CA CYS A 42 1.22 -4.24 -11.43
C CYS A 42 1.23 -5.24 -10.27
N SER A 43 1.10 -6.53 -10.59
CA SER A 43 1.06 -7.58 -9.57
C SER A 43 2.32 -7.62 -8.68
N ILE A 44 3.49 -7.20 -9.18
CA ILE A 44 4.70 -7.10 -8.36
C ILE A 44 4.54 -6.01 -7.29
N CYS A 45 4.18 -4.78 -7.66
CA CYS A 45 3.97 -3.69 -6.71
C CYS A 45 2.88 -4.06 -5.70
N ARG A 46 1.75 -4.58 -6.17
CA ARG A 46 0.64 -4.99 -5.31
C ARG A 46 1.08 -5.98 -4.21
N THR A 47 1.82 -7.02 -4.60
CA THR A 47 2.16 -8.15 -3.71
C THR A 47 3.46 -7.96 -2.93
N THR A 48 4.32 -7.03 -3.37
CA THR A 48 5.49 -6.59 -2.62
C THR A 48 5.13 -5.54 -1.57
N LEU A 49 4.11 -4.72 -1.81
CA LEU A 49 3.63 -3.74 -0.83
C LEU A 49 2.57 -4.31 0.12
N GLY A 50 1.75 -5.25 -0.35
CA GLY A 50 0.50 -5.62 0.34
C GLY A 50 -0.59 -4.56 0.18
N ALA A 51 -0.44 -3.64 -0.76
CA ALA A 51 -1.39 -2.56 -1.02
C ALA A 51 -2.02 -2.71 -2.41
N LEU A 52 -3.07 -1.93 -2.72
CA LEU A 52 -3.72 -1.96 -4.05
C LEU A 52 -2.77 -1.50 -5.17
N CYS A 53 -1.88 -0.55 -4.87
CA CYS A 53 -0.88 0.00 -5.78
C CYS A 53 0.20 0.75 -4.98
N CYS A 54 1.33 1.10 -5.61
CA CYS A 54 2.29 2.04 -5.02
C CYS A 54 1.86 3.51 -5.22
N PHE A 55 2.53 4.44 -4.53
CA PHE A 55 2.34 5.90 -4.64
C PHE A 55 3.71 6.58 -4.81
N HIS A 56 4.36 6.36 -5.95
CA HIS A 56 5.77 6.72 -6.13
C HIS A 56 5.95 7.96 -7.03
N ALA A 57 6.92 8.81 -6.71
CA ALA A 57 7.38 9.91 -7.56
C ALA A 57 8.84 9.68 -7.95
N ALA A 58 9.17 9.80 -9.24
CA ALA A 58 10.56 9.80 -9.67
C ALA A 58 11.25 11.08 -9.17
N LEU A 59 12.42 10.94 -8.57
CA LEU A 59 13.24 12.08 -8.19
C LEU A 59 14.00 12.60 -9.42
N PRO A 60 14.27 13.92 -9.50
CA PRO A 60 15.13 14.47 -10.53
C PRO A 60 16.50 13.79 -10.51
N LEU A 61 17.16 13.74 -11.66
CA LEU A 61 18.48 13.13 -11.77
C LEU A 61 19.48 13.78 -10.80
N GLY A 62 20.32 12.96 -10.17
CA GLY A 62 21.24 13.43 -9.14
C GLY A 62 20.64 13.59 -7.74
N VAL A 63 19.31 13.64 -7.61
CA VAL A 63 18.64 13.72 -6.31
C VAL A 63 18.49 12.32 -5.74
N VAL A 64 19.10 12.10 -4.57
CA VAL A 64 18.99 10.85 -3.81
C VAL A 64 18.52 11.14 -2.37
N PRO A 65 17.80 10.21 -1.72
CA PRO A 65 17.42 10.37 -0.33
C PRO A 65 18.63 10.46 0.61
N GLN A 66 18.66 11.47 1.46
CA GLN A 66 19.66 11.67 2.50
C GLN A 66 19.08 11.20 3.83
N PHE A 67 19.69 10.19 4.46
CA PHE A 67 19.20 9.64 5.73
C PHE A 67 19.70 10.47 6.90
N LEU A 68 18.77 10.91 7.75
CA LEU A 68 19.05 11.77 8.89
C LEU A 68 19.35 10.89 10.10
N ALA A 69 20.54 11.06 10.70
CA ALA A 69 20.99 10.28 11.85
C ALA A 69 19.94 10.25 12.98
N PRO A 70 19.72 9.10 13.64
CA PRO A 70 20.48 7.85 13.53
C PRO A 70 20.08 6.97 12.33
N SER A 71 19.16 7.43 11.47
CA SER A 71 18.76 6.66 10.29
C SER A 71 19.92 6.52 9.32
N SER A 72 20.04 5.35 8.69
CA SER A 72 20.93 5.15 7.56
C SER A 72 20.36 4.12 6.59
N LYS A 73 20.77 4.19 5.33
CA LYS A 73 20.37 3.18 4.33
C LYS A 73 20.72 1.76 4.77
N ALA A 74 21.91 1.58 5.36
CA ALA A 74 22.41 0.27 5.76
C ALA A 74 21.72 -0.31 7.02
N ALA A 75 21.44 0.53 8.03
CA ALA A 75 20.88 0.06 9.30
C ALA A 75 19.34 0.10 9.34
N SER A 76 18.72 1.06 8.65
CA SER A 76 17.28 1.33 8.78
C SER A 76 16.43 0.66 7.70
N LEU A 77 17.03 0.28 6.57
CA LEU A 77 16.32 -0.27 5.42
C LEU A 77 16.65 -1.73 5.14
N THR A 78 15.65 -2.45 4.66
CA THR A 78 15.82 -3.73 3.98
C THR A 78 15.52 -3.52 2.50
N GLY A 79 16.40 -4.02 1.64
CA GLY A 79 16.24 -3.98 0.19
C GLY A 79 15.74 -5.30 -0.35
N TYR A 80 14.72 -5.26 -1.22
CA TYR A 80 14.19 -6.44 -1.90
C TYR A 80 14.36 -6.34 -3.42
N THR A 81 15.01 -7.37 -3.97
CA THR A 81 15.27 -7.52 -5.40
C THR A 81 14.91 -8.95 -5.81
N HIS A 82 14.07 -9.10 -6.84
CA HIS A 82 13.71 -10.39 -7.42
C HIS A 82 14.39 -10.58 -8.78
N ALA A 83 14.38 -11.80 -9.33
CA ALA A 83 15.15 -12.16 -10.52
C ALA A 83 14.89 -11.29 -11.77
N ARG A 84 13.71 -10.65 -11.86
CA ARG A 84 13.29 -9.79 -12.97
C ARG A 84 13.13 -8.32 -12.58
N ALA A 85 13.71 -7.92 -11.46
CA ALA A 85 13.55 -6.57 -10.94
C ALA A 85 14.34 -5.56 -11.77
N ALA A 86 13.75 -4.39 -12.00
CA ALA A 86 14.43 -3.22 -12.53
C ALA A 86 15.04 -2.34 -11.42
N CYS A 87 14.63 -2.56 -10.17
CA CYS A 87 14.99 -1.75 -9.02
C CYS A 87 15.08 -2.61 -7.74
N THR A 88 15.89 -2.13 -6.79
CA THR A 88 15.82 -2.57 -5.40
C THR A 88 14.71 -1.79 -4.70
N ARG A 89 13.78 -2.49 -4.07
CA ARG A 89 12.67 -1.88 -3.33
C ARG A 89 13.03 -1.79 -1.85
N TYR A 90 13.04 -0.58 -1.30
CA TYR A 90 13.44 -0.36 0.07
C TYR A 90 12.24 -0.12 0.99
N PHE A 91 12.28 -0.79 2.14
CA PHE A 91 11.31 -0.62 3.22
C PHE A 91 12.02 -0.56 4.57
N CYS A 92 11.36 0.01 5.57
CA CYS A 92 11.89 0.09 6.93
C CYS A 92 12.03 -1.31 7.54
N SER A 93 13.24 -1.66 7.98
CA SER A 93 13.54 -2.95 8.62
C SER A 93 12.75 -3.19 9.92
N THR A 94 12.21 -2.13 10.53
CA THR A 94 11.50 -2.18 11.82
C THR A 94 9.99 -2.32 11.64
N CYS A 95 9.36 -1.43 10.85
CA CYS A 95 7.90 -1.39 10.73
C CYS A 95 7.34 -1.79 9.36
N GLY A 96 8.18 -2.11 8.37
CA GLY A 96 7.74 -2.52 7.03
C GLY A 96 7.38 -1.36 6.08
N CYS A 97 7.49 -0.10 6.52
CA CYS A 97 7.13 1.05 5.69
C CYS A 97 7.95 1.15 4.41
N HIS A 98 7.27 1.12 3.25
CA HIS A 98 7.91 1.32 1.96
C HIS A 98 8.38 2.77 1.81
N ILE A 99 9.66 2.90 1.45
CA ILE A 99 10.36 4.19 1.37
C ILE A 99 10.53 4.61 -0.08
N GLY A 100 10.90 3.67 -0.96
CA GLY A 100 11.08 3.94 -2.37
C GLY A 100 11.92 2.88 -3.07
N ASP A 101 12.08 3.05 -4.36
CA ASP A 101 12.78 2.13 -5.23
C ASP A 101 14.03 2.80 -5.83
N GLU A 102 15.15 2.07 -5.84
CA GLU A 102 16.41 2.50 -6.45
C GLU A 102 16.69 1.63 -7.68
N ASP A 103 16.91 2.25 -8.83
CA ASP A 103 17.19 1.49 -10.06
C ASP A 103 18.46 0.64 -9.95
N LEU A 104 18.37 -0.59 -10.44
CA LEU A 104 19.53 -1.44 -10.62
C LEU A 104 20.39 -0.95 -11.79
N THR A 105 21.68 -1.24 -11.74
CA THR A 105 22.62 -0.95 -12.84
C THR A 105 22.16 -1.58 -14.16
N SER A 106 21.55 -2.78 -14.11
CA SER A 106 20.98 -3.44 -15.29
C SER A 106 19.85 -2.63 -15.94
N ASN A 107 19.03 -1.94 -15.14
CA ASN A 107 17.95 -1.10 -15.67
C ASN A 107 18.48 0.17 -16.32
N LYS A 108 19.57 0.76 -15.80
CA LYS A 108 20.25 1.88 -16.46
C LYS A 108 20.77 1.50 -17.84
N ALA A 109 21.43 0.35 -17.94
CA ALA A 109 21.91 -0.16 -19.22
C ALA A 109 20.76 -0.41 -20.21
N ALA A 110 19.64 -0.96 -19.73
CA ALA A 110 18.46 -1.18 -20.55
C ALA A 110 17.83 0.14 -21.04
N LYS A 111 17.80 1.19 -20.21
CA LYS A 111 17.32 2.53 -20.57
C LYS A 111 18.17 3.19 -21.65
N ALA A 112 19.50 3.16 -21.50
CA ALA A 112 20.42 3.70 -22.49
C ALA A 112 20.25 2.99 -23.86
N ALA A 113 19.91 1.70 -23.86
CA ALA A 113 19.76 0.91 -25.08
C ALA A 113 18.50 1.20 -25.90
N ILE A 114 17.46 1.80 -25.33
CA ILE A 114 16.16 1.97 -26.02
C ILE A 114 15.99 3.30 -26.77
N ALA A 115 16.98 4.20 -26.70
CA ALA A 115 17.00 5.50 -27.39
C ALA A 115 15.69 6.31 -27.26
N ASP A 116 14.99 6.19 -26.12
CA ASP A 116 13.78 6.94 -25.84
C ASP A 116 14.16 8.31 -25.24
N PRO A 117 13.68 9.44 -25.80
CA PRO A 117 13.97 10.78 -25.30
C PRO A 117 13.62 11.01 -23.83
N HIS A 118 12.72 10.20 -23.24
CA HIS A 118 12.38 10.26 -21.82
C HIS A 118 13.44 9.62 -20.91
N TYR A 119 14.38 8.86 -21.47
CA TYR A 119 15.47 8.19 -20.77
C TYR A 119 16.82 8.56 -21.42
N PRO A 120 17.34 9.77 -21.17
CA PRO A 120 18.61 10.20 -21.75
C PRO A 120 19.75 9.25 -21.35
N ASP A 121 20.72 9.07 -22.24
CA ASP A 121 21.91 8.24 -22.00
C ASP A 121 22.82 8.90 -20.97
N GLU A 122 22.60 8.51 -19.71
CA GLU A 122 23.37 9.00 -18.56
C GLU A 122 23.88 7.83 -17.71
N THR A 123 24.58 6.89 -18.35
CA THR A 123 25.16 5.71 -17.69
C THR A 123 26.10 6.04 -16.51
N SER A 124 26.68 7.24 -16.47
CA SER A 124 27.52 7.73 -15.36
C SER A 124 26.75 8.40 -14.21
N ALA A 125 25.44 8.68 -14.36
CA ALA A 125 24.64 9.33 -13.33
C ALA A 125 24.34 8.38 -12.15
N PRO A 126 24.06 8.90 -10.93
CA PRO A 126 23.65 8.06 -9.80
C PRO A 126 22.35 7.29 -10.10
N PRO A 127 22.07 6.20 -9.38
CA PRO A 127 20.80 5.47 -9.51
C PRO A 127 19.60 6.39 -9.40
N GLU A 128 18.66 6.28 -10.35
CA GLU A 128 17.38 6.96 -10.24
C GLU A 128 16.60 6.39 -9.07
N TRP A 129 15.96 7.28 -8.32
CA TRP A 129 15.10 6.93 -7.20
C TRP A 129 13.64 7.25 -7.50
N ARG A 130 12.76 6.38 -7.04
CA ARG A 130 11.31 6.59 -7.01
C ARG A 130 10.87 6.55 -5.56
N ILE A 131 10.58 7.70 -4.97
CA ILE A 131 10.26 7.81 -3.55
C ILE A 131 8.76 7.58 -3.31
N ALA A 132 8.43 6.88 -2.22
CA ALA A 132 7.06 6.81 -1.73
C ALA A 132 6.63 8.22 -1.28
N SER A 133 5.79 8.88 -2.07
CA SER A 133 5.36 10.25 -1.75
C SER A 133 4.51 10.29 -0.48
N SER A 134 3.87 9.17 -0.11
CA SER A 134 2.99 9.08 1.05
C SER A 134 3.68 9.26 2.40
N ILE A 135 5.00 9.15 2.51
CA ILE A 135 5.73 9.27 3.80
C ILE A 135 6.15 10.70 4.14
N PHE A 136 5.88 11.65 3.24
CA PHE A 136 6.17 13.07 3.46
C PHE A 136 5.10 13.74 4.33
N ALA A 137 5.41 14.96 4.77
CA ALA A 137 4.51 15.78 5.58
C ALA A 137 3.22 16.14 4.83
N ALA A 138 2.13 16.33 5.58
CA ALA A 138 0.89 16.89 5.05
C ALA A 138 1.16 18.25 4.39
N GLY A 139 0.38 18.59 3.36
CA GLY A 139 0.56 19.82 2.57
C GLY A 139 1.48 19.67 1.36
N THR A 140 2.39 18.67 1.35
CA THR A 140 3.25 18.40 0.18
C THR A 140 2.49 17.92 -1.06
N HIS A 141 1.24 17.48 -0.91
CA HIS A 141 0.34 17.08 -2.00
C HIS A 141 -0.78 18.08 -2.29
N GLY A 142 -0.85 19.19 -1.55
CA GLY A 142 -1.90 20.19 -1.73
C GLY A 142 -1.79 20.90 -3.08
N GLU A 143 -2.65 20.57 -4.04
CA GLU A 143 -2.63 21.18 -5.38
C GLU A 143 -2.79 22.71 -5.32
N GLY A 144 -1.82 23.43 -5.89
CA GLY A 144 -1.79 24.90 -5.88
C GLY A 144 -1.35 25.52 -4.56
N GLY A 145 -0.99 24.72 -3.56
CA GLY A 145 -0.48 25.19 -2.28
C GLY A 145 0.99 25.64 -2.36
N PRO A 146 1.42 26.55 -1.46
CA PRO A 146 2.80 27.07 -1.45
C PRO A 146 3.83 25.97 -1.18
N ASP A 147 3.42 24.91 -0.50
CA ASP A 147 4.26 23.79 -0.13
C ASP A 147 4.17 22.58 -1.07
N GLN A 148 3.43 22.70 -2.19
CA GLN A 148 3.25 21.58 -3.11
C GLN A 148 4.59 21.04 -3.61
N ALA A 149 4.80 19.75 -3.41
CA ALA A 149 5.97 19.01 -3.87
C ALA A 149 5.59 17.87 -4.80
N PHE A 150 4.41 17.28 -4.61
CA PHE A 150 3.95 16.10 -5.31
C PHE A 150 2.58 16.34 -5.95
N ARG A 151 2.32 15.65 -7.06
CA ARG A 151 1.01 15.67 -7.72
C ARG A 151 0.66 14.30 -8.28
N ILE A 152 -0.48 13.75 -7.91
CA ILE A 152 -0.98 12.50 -8.49
C ILE A 152 -1.42 12.75 -9.93
N THR A 153 -0.85 11.97 -10.86
CA THR A 153 -1.06 12.19 -12.31
C THR A 153 -1.52 10.94 -13.05
N THR A 154 -1.06 9.75 -12.65
CA THR A 154 -1.14 8.58 -13.53
C THR A 154 -1.46 7.29 -12.76
N HIS A 155 -2.38 6.48 -13.29
CA HIS A 155 -2.47 5.06 -13.00
C HIS A 155 -1.65 4.27 -14.02
N SER A 156 -0.57 3.63 -13.57
CA SER A 156 0.30 2.80 -14.40
C SER A 156 -0.06 1.33 -14.21
N PHE A 157 -0.04 0.52 -15.27
CA PHE A 157 -0.35 -0.91 -15.18
C PHE A 157 -1.76 -1.23 -14.68
N ALA A 158 -2.73 -0.31 -14.85
CA ALA A 158 -4.11 -0.48 -14.43
C ALA A 158 -4.82 -1.76 -14.95
N ASN A 159 -4.43 -2.31 -16.11
CA ASN A 159 -4.98 -3.51 -16.74
C ASN A 159 -4.32 -4.80 -16.20
N ALA A 160 -3.34 -4.69 -15.31
CA ALA A 160 -2.71 -5.85 -14.66
C ALA A 160 -3.68 -6.60 -13.73
N GLY A 161 -4.91 -6.10 -13.54
CA GLY A 161 -6.06 -6.80 -12.98
C GLY A 161 -7.36 -6.17 -13.51
N PRO A 162 -8.47 -6.90 -13.56
CA PRO A 162 -9.74 -6.41 -14.14
C PRO A 162 -10.40 -5.30 -13.29
N PHE A 163 -10.11 -5.25 -11.99
CA PHE A 163 -10.67 -4.28 -11.05
C PHE A 163 -9.58 -3.79 -10.09
N GLY A 164 -9.67 -2.54 -9.64
CA GLY A 164 -8.72 -1.96 -8.70
C GLY A 164 -8.94 -0.47 -8.43
N LEU A 165 -8.01 0.14 -7.69
CA LEU A 165 -8.13 1.53 -7.24
C LEU A 165 -8.31 2.54 -8.39
N HIS A 166 -7.83 2.22 -9.60
CA HIS A 166 -7.97 3.10 -10.78
C HIS A 166 -9.43 3.39 -11.16
N GLN A 167 -10.36 2.48 -10.85
CA GLN A 167 -11.80 2.71 -11.06
C GLN A 167 -12.44 3.50 -9.92
N TRP A 168 -11.85 3.43 -8.73
CA TRP A 168 -12.32 4.13 -7.53
C TRP A 168 -11.76 5.54 -7.40
N LEU A 169 -10.65 5.84 -8.10
CA LEU A 169 -10.01 7.15 -8.18
C LEU A 169 -9.80 7.58 -9.64
N PRO A 170 -10.85 7.76 -10.46
CA PRO A 170 -10.67 8.22 -11.82
C PRO A 170 -10.18 9.67 -11.90
N ARG A 171 -10.42 10.46 -10.84
CA ARG A 171 -10.19 11.91 -10.78
C ARG A 171 -9.56 12.33 -9.46
N VAL A 172 -8.69 13.33 -9.53
CA VAL A 172 -8.15 14.06 -8.37
C VAL A 172 -8.31 15.55 -8.64
N ALA A 173 -8.88 16.27 -7.67
CA ALA A 173 -9.37 17.64 -7.88
C ALA A 173 -10.32 17.70 -9.10
N ASP A 174 -10.06 18.60 -10.04
CA ASP A 174 -10.85 18.82 -11.26
C ASP A 174 -10.34 18.00 -12.46
N ARG A 175 -9.34 17.12 -12.29
CA ARG A 175 -8.63 16.46 -13.40
C ARG A 175 -8.87 14.96 -13.43
N ASP A 176 -8.95 14.40 -14.64
CA ASP A 176 -8.84 12.97 -14.87
C ASP A 176 -7.39 12.51 -14.70
N LEU A 177 -7.20 11.36 -14.05
CA LEU A 177 -5.90 10.72 -13.98
C LEU A 177 -5.61 9.98 -15.29
N LYS A 178 -4.39 10.16 -15.82
CA LYS A 178 -3.93 9.42 -17.00
C LYS A 178 -3.89 7.94 -16.67
N VAL A 179 -4.47 7.10 -17.52
CA VAL A 179 -4.24 5.64 -17.46
C VAL A 179 -3.15 5.31 -18.47
N TRP A 180 -2.04 4.75 -17.99
CA TRP A 180 -0.91 4.39 -18.83
C TRP A 180 -0.64 2.89 -18.79
N GLN A 181 -0.51 2.30 -19.98
CA GLN A 181 -0.09 0.93 -20.19
C GLN A 181 1.10 0.90 -21.14
N PRO A 182 2.20 0.22 -20.79
CA PRO A 182 3.20 -0.14 -21.77
C PRO A 182 2.66 -1.21 -22.72
N PRO A 183 3.08 -1.21 -24.00
CA PRO A 183 2.74 -2.28 -24.94
C PRO A 183 3.32 -3.63 -24.47
N ALA A 184 2.69 -4.73 -24.90
CA ALA A 184 3.24 -6.06 -24.69
C ALA A 184 4.66 -6.16 -25.28
N GLY A 185 5.59 -6.78 -24.54
CA GLY A 185 6.98 -6.91 -24.96
C GLY A 185 7.81 -5.63 -24.83
N HIS A 186 7.32 -4.58 -24.14
CA HIS A 186 8.10 -3.37 -23.91
C HIS A 186 9.45 -3.68 -23.25
N PRO A 187 10.59 -3.18 -23.77
CA PRO A 187 11.94 -3.59 -23.34
C PRO A 187 12.23 -3.31 -21.86
N LEU A 188 11.77 -2.17 -21.32
CA LEU A 188 11.91 -1.84 -19.89
C LEU A 188 10.81 -2.44 -19.00
N PHE A 189 9.71 -2.86 -19.61
CA PHE A 189 8.54 -3.34 -18.88
C PHE A 189 8.09 -4.68 -19.47
N PRO A 190 8.94 -5.71 -19.44
CA PRO A 190 8.60 -7.01 -20.03
C PRO A 190 7.38 -7.65 -19.36
N MET A 191 7.11 -7.26 -18.10
CA MET A 191 5.92 -7.64 -17.33
C MET A 191 4.61 -7.08 -17.90
N ALA A 192 4.65 -6.13 -18.84
CA ALA A 192 3.46 -5.49 -19.42
C ALA A 192 2.55 -6.48 -20.16
N ALA A 193 3.13 -7.54 -20.71
CA ALA A 193 2.42 -8.60 -21.40
C ALA A 193 1.88 -9.68 -20.44
N GLU A 194 2.24 -9.63 -19.16
CA GLU A 194 1.88 -10.70 -18.24
C GLU A 194 0.43 -10.55 -17.78
N PRO A 195 -0.37 -11.63 -17.89
CA PRO A 195 -1.73 -11.60 -17.41
C PRO A 195 -1.75 -11.41 -15.89
N TYR A 196 -2.90 -10.96 -15.37
CA TYR A 196 -3.17 -11.08 -13.95
C TYR A 196 -2.96 -12.55 -13.53
N ALA A 197 -1.90 -12.81 -12.76
CA ALA A 197 -1.58 -14.13 -12.25
C ALA A 197 -2.07 -14.21 -10.80
N PRO A 198 -3.31 -14.71 -10.55
CA PRO A 198 -3.79 -14.93 -9.20
C PRO A 198 -3.08 -16.10 -8.53
N ALA A 199 -2.35 -16.96 -9.23
CA ALA A 199 -1.76 -18.14 -8.60
C ALA A 199 -0.72 -17.77 -7.53
N VAL A 200 -0.88 -18.29 -6.31
CA VAL A 200 0.27 -18.60 -5.46
C VAL A 200 0.90 -19.85 -6.08
N PRO A 201 2.20 -19.86 -6.42
CA PRO A 201 2.86 -21.07 -6.87
C PRO A 201 2.57 -22.23 -5.91
N ASP A 202 2.23 -23.39 -6.47
CA ASP A 202 1.98 -24.65 -5.74
C ASP A 202 0.71 -24.73 -4.87
N ALA A 203 -0.23 -23.78 -4.99
CA ALA A 203 -1.55 -23.87 -4.35
C ALA A 203 -2.64 -24.24 -5.36
N ALA A 204 -3.41 -25.30 -5.08
CA ALA A 204 -4.56 -25.68 -5.90
C ALA A 204 -5.65 -24.60 -5.83
N ALA A 205 -6.22 -24.23 -6.97
CA ALA A 205 -7.40 -23.38 -7.02
C ALA A 205 -8.56 -24.09 -6.32
N ASN A 206 -9.25 -23.37 -5.44
CA ASN A 206 -10.37 -23.89 -4.67
C ASN A 206 -11.36 -22.75 -4.41
N ASP A 207 -12.62 -22.95 -4.78
CA ASP A 207 -13.68 -21.95 -4.61
C ASP A 207 -14.09 -21.74 -3.13
N GLU A 208 -13.62 -22.61 -2.23
CA GLU A 208 -13.82 -22.54 -0.77
C GLU A 208 -12.63 -21.91 -0.03
N LEU A 209 -11.47 -21.78 -0.67
CA LEU A 209 -10.26 -21.20 -0.06
C LEU A 209 -9.61 -20.12 -0.94
N LEU A 210 -9.66 -18.89 -0.48
CA LEU A 210 -8.94 -17.77 -1.07
C LEU A 210 -7.48 -17.80 -0.64
N GLN A 211 -6.57 -17.95 -1.60
CA GLN A 211 -5.15 -17.88 -1.33
C GLN A 211 -4.70 -16.44 -1.01
N VAL A 212 -3.73 -16.33 -0.11
CA VAL A 212 -3.10 -15.07 0.30
C VAL A 212 -1.60 -15.26 0.31
N GLY A 213 -0.85 -14.35 -0.31
CA GLY A 213 0.60 -14.46 -0.31
C GLY A 213 1.36 -13.20 -0.70
N CYS A 214 2.54 -13.01 -0.11
CA CYS A 214 3.48 -11.96 -0.49
C CYS A 214 4.26 -12.34 -1.76
N HIS A 215 4.99 -11.38 -2.33
CA HIS A 215 5.73 -11.59 -3.57
C HIS A 215 6.86 -12.63 -3.44
N CYS A 216 7.59 -12.65 -2.32
CA CYS A 216 8.70 -13.58 -2.14
C CYS A 216 8.27 -15.02 -1.77
N GLY A 217 6.98 -15.26 -1.54
CA GLY A 217 6.45 -16.57 -1.13
C GLY A 217 6.69 -16.95 0.35
N GLY A 218 7.42 -16.14 1.11
CA GLY A 218 7.74 -16.40 2.51
C GLY A 218 6.58 -16.16 3.49
N VAL A 219 5.47 -15.57 3.02
CA VAL A 219 4.17 -15.54 3.70
C VAL A 219 3.13 -16.06 2.71
N ARG A 220 2.45 -17.14 3.07
CA ARG A 220 1.43 -17.83 2.27
C ARG A 220 0.45 -18.56 3.17
N PHE A 221 -0.83 -18.26 3.03
CA PHE A 221 -1.90 -18.92 3.78
C PHE A 221 -3.22 -18.81 3.01
N ALA A 222 -4.27 -19.48 3.49
CA ALA A 222 -5.59 -19.44 2.87
C ALA A 222 -6.64 -18.84 3.81
N VAL A 223 -7.67 -18.24 3.22
CA VAL A 223 -8.86 -17.74 3.91
C VAL A 223 -10.07 -18.52 3.41
N SER A 224 -10.82 -19.10 4.35
CA SER A 224 -12.09 -19.78 4.04
C SER A 224 -13.26 -18.80 3.97
N ARG A 225 -14.37 -19.22 3.36
CA ARG A 225 -15.63 -18.48 3.36
C ARG A 225 -16.21 -18.33 4.77
N PRO A 226 -17.09 -17.34 5.02
CA PRO A 226 -17.83 -17.26 6.27
C PRO A 226 -18.63 -18.52 6.56
N SER A 227 -18.73 -18.88 7.85
CA SER A 227 -19.54 -20.02 8.28
C SER A 227 -20.98 -19.60 8.65
N PRO A 228 -21.99 -20.47 8.46
CA PRO A 228 -23.38 -20.17 8.80
C PRO A 228 -23.66 -19.90 10.29
N LYS A 229 -22.74 -20.29 11.20
CA LYS A 229 -22.91 -20.17 12.66
C LYS A 229 -22.18 -18.96 13.25
N ALA A 230 -21.90 -17.94 12.45
CA ALA A 230 -21.17 -16.76 12.89
C ALA A 230 -22.00 -15.87 13.83
N SER A 231 -21.34 -15.31 14.85
CA SER A 231 -21.94 -14.30 15.72
C SER A 231 -22.31 -13.03 14.93
N PRO A 232 -23.34 -12.26 15.36
CA PRO A 232 -23.69 -10.96 14.78
C PRO A 232 -22.53 -9.94 14.67
N HIS A 233 -21.48 -10.09 15.48
CA HIS A 233 -20.31 -9.19 15.49
C HIS A 233 -19.16 -9.67 14.61
N THR A 234 -19.33 -10.84 13.98
CA THR A 234 -18.41 -11.33 12.96
C THR A 234 -18.48 -10.40 11.75
N PRO A 235 -17.35 -9.98 11.15
CA PRO A 235 -17.35 -9.01 10.06
C PRO A 235 -17.79 -9.61 8.71
N ILE A 236 -18.93 -10.28 8.70
CA ILE A 236 -19.60 -10.82 7.52
C ILE A 236 -20.43 -9.73 6.88
N SER A 237 -20.57 -9.78 5.55
CA SER A 237 -21.43 -8.83 4.87
C SER A 237 -22.91 -9.00 5.28
N PRO A 238 -23.61 -7.89 5.57
CA PRO A 238 -25.05 -7.90 5.81
C PRO A 238 -25.89 -8.06 4.53
N VAL A 239 -25.23 -8.18 3.36
CA VAL A 239 -25.84 -8.31 2.03
C VAL A 239 -25.56 -9.68 1.44
N HIS A 240 -24.31 -10.15 1.56
CA HIS A 240 -23.83 -11.41 1.00
C HIS A 240 -23.18 -12.24 2.12
N GLN A 241 -23.94 -13.14 2.74
CA GLN A 241 -23.47 -13.88 3.94
C GLN A 241 -22.28 -14.82 3.68
N ASP A 242 -21.93 -15.04 2.41
CA ASP A 242 -20.77 -15.78 1.92
C ASP A 242 -19.52 -14.91 1.71
N ARG A 243 -19.56 -13.62 2.08
CA ARG A 243 -18.47 -12.65 1.88
C ARG A 243 -18.05 -11.94 3.16
N TRP A 244 -16.74 -11.68 3.27
CA TRP A 244 -16.15 -10.87 4.32
C TRP A 244 -16.32 -9.37 4.04
N LEU A 245 -16.42 -8.56 5.09
CA LEU A 245 -16.40 -7.11 4.92
C LEU A 245 -14.99 -6.61 4.58
N ALA A 246 -14.92 -5.65 3.66
CA ALA A 246 -13.69 -4.95 3.30
C ALA A 246 -13.87 -3.43 3.33
N ASN A 247 -12.78 -2.69 3.57
CA ASN A 247 -12.80 -1.24 3.52
C ASN A 247 -11.50 -0.62 3.00
N LEU A 248 -11.59 0.67 2.71
CA LEU A 248 -10.47 1.57 2.51
C LEU A 248 -10.23 2.39 3.79
N ASP A 249 -8.96 2.58 4.16
CA ASP A 249 -8.52 3.28 5.36
C ASP A 249 -7.45 4.33 4.99
N GLY A 250 -7.76 5.60 5.27
CA GLY A 250 -6.87 6.75 5.02
C GLY A 250 -6.29 7.35 6.30
N CYS A 251 -6.08 6.58 7.36
CA CYS A 251 -5.46 7.07 8.58
C CYS A 251 -3.95 7.34 8.41
N ASP A 252 -3.41 8.26 9.22
CA ASP A 252 -2.00 8.65 9.20
C ASP A 252 -1.07 7.46 9.47
N ASP A 253 -1.43 6.56 10.39
CA ASP A 253 -0.61 5.39 10.70
C ASP A 253 -0.50 4.41 9.53
N CYS A 254 -1.62 4.08 8.89
CA CYS A 254 -1.63 3.18 7.74
C CYS A 254 -0.78 3.74 6.60
N ARG A 255 -0.86 5.07 6.38
CA ARG A 255 -0.02 5.76 5.41
C ARG A 255 1.47 5.61 5.73
N LEU A 256 1.86 5.85 6.98
CA LEU A 256 3.25 5.82 7.44
C LEU A 256 3.80 4.40 7.69
N VAL A 257 2.95 3.36 7.64
CA VAL A 257 3.36 1.94 7.71
C VAL A 257 3.37 1.29 6.34
N ASN A 258 2.53 1.72 5.41
CA ASN A 258 2.45 1.08 4.10
C ASN A 258 3.26 1.85 3.03
N GLY A 259 3.51 3.15 3.24
CA GLY A 259 4.05 4.01 2.19
C GLY A 259 3.03 4.37 1.11
N THR A 260 1.73 4.18 1.36
CA THR A 260 0.62 4.44 0.42
C THR A 260 -0.38 5.44 1.00
N HIS A 261 -1.09 6.23 0.17
CA HIS A 261 -2.06 7.21 0.69
C HIS A 261 -3.33 6.56 1.27
N VAL A 262 -3.60 5.31 0.91
CA VAL A 262 -4.74 4.52 1.39
C VAL A 262 -4.32 3.07 1.58
N ALA A 263 -4.84 2.44 2.63
CA ALA A 263 -4.75 1.00 2.86
C ALA A 263 -6.10 0.34 2.56
N ALA A 264 -6.04 -0.93 2.14
CA ALA A 264 -7.23 -1.74 1.87
C ALA A 264 -7.19 -3.00 2.72
N TRP A 265 -8.25 -3.20 3.50
CA TRP A 265 -8.31 -4.27 4.50
C TRP A 265 -9.52 -5.16 4.28
N ALA A 266 -9.31 -6.48 4.37
CA ALA A 266 -10.35 -7.48 4.53
C ALA A 266 -10.40 -7.93 5.99
N PHE A 267 -11.58 -7.95 6.60
CA PHE A 267 -11.75 -8.33 8.01
C PHE A 267 -12.05 -9.82 8.11
N VAL A 268 -11.13 -10.60 8.66
CA VAL A 268 -11.22 -12.06 8.66
C VAL A 268 -10.97 -12.63 10.07
N PRO A 269 -11.91 -13.40 10.65
CA PRO A 269 -11.71 -14.10 11.92
C PRO A 269 -10.54 -15.07 11.88
N LEU A 270 -9.80 -15.21 12.98
CA LEU A 270 -8.64 -16.10 13.05
C LEU A 270 -8.98 -17.55 12.71
N ALA A 271 -10.17 -18.02 13.11
CA ALA A 271 -10.66 -19.38 12.82
C ALA A 271 -10.87 -19.67 11.32
N HIS A 272 -10.92 -18.64 10.48
CA HIS A 272 -11.09 -18.76 9.04
C HIS A 272 -9.77 -18.63 8.26
N ILE A 273 -8.64 -18.53 8.95
CA ILE A 273 -7.30 -18.41 8.37
C ILE A 273 -6.56 -19.75 8.56
N HIS A 274 -5.99 -20.26 7.47
CA HIS A 274 -5.46 -21.62 7.40
C HIS A 274 -4.01 -21.63 6.87
N PRO A 275 -3.02 -22.04 7.68
CA PRO A 275 -3.11 -22.21 9.14
C PRO A 275 -3.28 -20.84 9.84
N PRO A 276 -3.86 -20.77 11.05
CA PRO A 276 -4.02 -19.51 11.77
C PRO A 276 -2.64 -18.94 12.16
N PRO A 277 -2.45 -17.61 12.11
CA PRO A 277 -1.20 -16.98 12.53
C PRO A 277 -1.06 -17.01 14.05
N VAL A 278 0.13 -17.32 14.53
CA VAL A 278 0.50 -17.11 15.94
C VAL A 278 0.90 -15.65 16.11
N LEU A 279 0.04 -14.86 16.77
CA LEU A 279 0.20 -13.41 16.87
C LEU A 279 1.24 -13.00 17.94
N GLU A 280 1.40 -13.84 18.96
CA GLU A 280 2.38 -13.69 20.05
C GLU A 280 3.13 -15.03 20.21
N PRO A 281 4.14 -15.31 19.36
CA PRO A 281 4.88 -16.58 19.45
C PRO A 281 5.70 -16.64 20.74
N ALA A 282 5.72 -17.81 21.38
CA ALA A 282 6.59 -18.03 22.53
C ALA A 282 8.06 -18.03 22.11
N ALA A 283 8.96 -17.62 23.02
CA ALA A 283 10.39 -17.63 22.75
C ALA A 283 10.88 -19.04 22.38
N GLY A 284 11.46 -19.20 21.19
CA GLY A 284 11.99 -20.47 20.69
C GLY A 284 11.02 -21.31 19.86
N GLU A 285 9.77 -20.87 19.68
CA GLU A 285 8.84 -21.55 18.77
C GLU A 285 9.22 -21.27 17.31
N LEU A 286 9.36 -22.34 16.50
CA LEU A 286 9.68 -22.19 15.09
C LEU A 286 8.49 -21.58 14.34
N PRO A 287 8.71 -20.58 13.47
CA PRO A 287 7.63 -20.00 12.70
C PRO A 287 7.04 -21.06 11.77
N ASN A 288 5.71 -21.17 11.78
CA ASN A 288 4.98 -22.00 10.83
C ASN A 288 5.44 -21.65 9.40
N PRO A 289 5.72 -22.63 8.52
CA PRO A 289 6.20 -22.37 7.15
C PRO A 289 5.31 -21.43 6.32
N ALA A 290 4.01 -21.34 6.65
CA ALA A 290 3.08 -20.36 6.09
C ALA A 290 3.44 -18.89 6.40
N TYR A 291 4.21 -18.66 7.46
CA TYR A 291 4.58 -17.36 8.01
C TYR A 291 6.09 -17.23 8.22
N ALA A 292 6.90 -17.98 7.48
CA ALA A 292 8.36 -18.11 7.68
C ALA A 292 9.11 -16.77 7.69
N THR A 293 8.60 -15.77 6.98
CA THR A 293 9.19 -14.43 6.89
C THR A 293 8.35 -13.34 7.55
N LEU A 294 7.32 -13.73 8.31
CA LEU A 294 6.45 -12.77 8.98
C LEU A 294 7.20 -12.11 10.14
N LYS A 295 7.18 -10.78 10.17
CA LYS A 295 7.68 -9.97 11.28
C LYS A 295 6.55 -9.10 11.80
N THR A 296 6.43 -9.01 13.12
CA THR A 296 5.46 -8.15 13.79
C THR A 296 6.12 -6.88 14.32
N TYR A 297 5.33 -5.81 14.37
CA TYR A 297 5.71 -4.51 14.89
C TYR A 297 4.54 -3.93 15.70
N CYS A 298 4.83 -3.48 16.91
CA CYS A 298 3.87 -2.86 17.81
C CYS A 298 4.40 -1.47 18.19
N PHE A 299 3.80 -0.40 17.65
CA PHE A 299 4.11 0.97 18.08
C PHE A 299 3.41 1.34 19.40
N SER A 300 2.28 0.68 19.68
CA SER A 300 1.41 0.96 20.83
C SER A 300 0.98 -0.37 21.46
N PRO A 301 0.64 -0.40 22.76
CA PRO A 301 0.21 -1.62 23.44
C PRO A 301 -1.17 -2.14 22.99
N VAL A 302 -1.80 -1.50 21.99
CA VAL A 302 -3.17 -1.80 21.55
C VAL A 302 -3.25 -2.47 20.17
N ALA A 303 -2.14 -2.58 19.43
CA ALA A 303 -2.19 -3.14 18.08
C ALA A 303 -0.88 -3.81 17.63
N ILE A 304 -1.04 -4.91 16.90
CA ILE A 304 0.01 -5.62 16.17
C ILE A 304 -0.13 -5.30 14.68
N ARG A 305 0.99 -4.95 14.04
CA ARG A 305 1.11 -4.88 12.59
C ARG A 305 2.09 -5.95 12.14
N ALA A 306 1.80 -6.62 11.03
CA ALA A 306 2.67 -7.66 10.49
C ALA A 306 3.03 -7.38 9.04
N PHE A 307 4.29 -7.63 8.71
CA PHE A 307 4.85 -7.47 7.37
C PHE A 307 5.85 -8.59 7.06
N CYS A 308 6.15 -8.82 5.79
CA CYS A 308 7.17 -9.75 5.36
C CYS A 308 8.56 -9.12 5.52
N SER A 309 9.45 -9.73 6.29
CA SER A 309 10.83 -9.27 6.50
C SER A 309 11.73 -9.34 5.27
N ILE A 310 11.32 -10.07 4.23
CA ILE A 310 12.08 -10.22 2.98
C ILE A 310 11.65 -9.22 1.92
N CYS A 311 10.35 -9.10 1.64
CA CYS A 311 9.85 -8.22 0.56
C CYS A 311 9.17 -6.93 1.04
N GLY A 312 8.94 -6.77 2.34
CA GLY A 312 8.30 -5.58 2.93
C GLY A 312 6.77 -5.62 2.95
N ALA A 313 6.17 -6.59 2.25
CA ALA A 313 4.73 -6.68 2.08
C ALA A 313 3.97 -6.59 3.41
N THR A 314 3.08 -5.60 3.53
CA THR A 314 2.14 -5.51 4.64
C THR A 314 1.20 -6.71 4.59
N VAL A 315 1.11 -7.47 5.67
CA VAL A 315 0.32 -8.72 5.74
C VAL A 315 -0.99 -8.49 6.47
N PHE A 316 -0.94 -8.06 7.72
CA PHE A 316 -2.15 -7.80 8.50
C PHE A 316 -1.96 -6.74 9.58
N PHE A 317 -3.09 -6.24 10.08
CA PHE A 317 -3.20 -5.45 11.30
C PHE A 317 -4.18 -6.13 12.26
N ALA A 318 -3.84 -6.22 13.54
CA ALA A 318 -4.69 -6.78 14.57
C ALA A 318 -4.76 -5.82 15.77
N ARG A 319 -5.95 -5.69 16.39
CA ARG A 319 -6.09 -4.94 17.66
C ARG A 319 -6.02 -5.92 18.81
N LEU A 320 -5.09 -5.68 19.73
CA LEU A 320 -4.89 -6.53 20.90
C LEU A 320 -6.14 -6.58 21.78
N GLU A 321 -6.85 -5.47 21.97
CA GLU A 321 -8.13 -5.45 22.69
C GLU A 321 -9.18 -6.39 22.08
N ARG A 322 -9.25 -6.50 20.74
CA ARG A 322 -10.20 -7.43 20.10
C ARG A 322 -9.76 -8.88 20.20
N LEU A 323 -8.47 -9.13 20.38
CA LEU A 323 -7.91 -10.47 20.54
C LEU A 323 -8.04 -10.96 21.99
N HIS A 324 -7.96 -10.04 22.96
CA HIS A 324 -7.88 -10.34 24.39
C HIS A 324 -9.19 -10.06 25.16
N ARG A 325 -10.30 -9.80 24.47
CA ARG A 325 -11.64 -9.61 25.09
C ARG A 325 -12.52 -10.84 24.84
N PRO A 326 -12.46 -11.86 25.72
CA PRO A 326 -13.33 -13.04 25.62
C PRO A 326 -14.82 -12.75 25.88
N ASP A 327 -15.15 -11.55 26.39
CA ASP A 327 -16.51 -11.06 26.68
C ASP A 327 -17.13 -10.25 25.54
N ALA A 328 -16.34 -9.85 24.54
CA ALA A 328 -16.88 -9.21 23.35
C ALA A 328 -17.61 -10.26 22.53
N GLU A 329 -18.90 -10.06 22.29
CA GLU A 329 -19.80 -10.99 21.59
C GLU A 329 -19.34 -11.41 20.16
N GLY A 330 -18.16 -11.01 19.66
CA GLY A 330 -17.62 -11.34 18.34
C GLY A 330 -16.33 -12.16 18.36
N ALA A 331 -16.16 -13.02 17.35
CA ALA A 331 -14.93 -13.79 17.18
C ALA A 331 -13.71 -12.88 16.92
N PRO A 332 -12.52 -13.19 17.49
CA PRO A 332 -11.31 -12.42 17.24
C PRO A 332 -10.97 -12.44 15.75
N TYR A 333 -10.73 -11.26 15.18
CA TYR A 333 -10.42 -11.10 13.76
C TYR A 333 -9.26 -10.12 13.53
N ILE A 334 -8.59 -10.32 12.40
CA ILE A 334 -7.53 -9.45 11.92
C ILE A 334 -7.95 -8.78 10.61
N ASN A 335 -7.26 -7.71 10.27
CA ASN A 335 -7.40 -7.00 9.01
C ASN A 335 -6.29 -7.50 8.07
N ILE A 336 -6.63 -8.29 7.04
CA ILE A 336 -5.67 -8.78 6.04
C ILE A 336 -5.53 -7.75 4.92
N ALA A 337 -4.29 -7.49 4.50
CA ALA A 337 -4.00 -6.52 3.45
C ALA A 337 -4.45 -7.05 2.08
N VAL A 338 -5.37 -6.34 1.42
CA VAL A 338 -6.04 -6.82 0.20
C VAL A 338 -5.07 -7.02 -0.97
N GLY A 339 -3.94 -6.30 -1.00
CA GLY A 339 -2.93 -6.47 -2.05
C GLY A 339 -2.32 -7.88 -2.11
N LEU A 340 -2.47 -8.67 -1.03
CA LEU A 340 -1.97 -10.04 -0.96
C LEU A 340 -2.98 -11.10 -1.38
N LEU A 341 -4.26 -10.74 -1.57
CA LEU A 341 -5.28 -11.69 -2.00
C LEU A 341 -5.02 -12.15 -3.43
N ARG A 342 -5.34 -13.40 -3.69
CA ARG A 342 -5.14 -14.10 -4.96
C ARG A 342 -6.47 -14.55 -5.56
N ALA A 343 -7.41 -13.62 -5.60
CA ALA A 343 -8.75 -13.86 -6.12
C ALA A 343 -8.73 -13.83 -7.65
N PRO A 344 -9.16 -14.90 -8.35
CA PRO A 344 -9.07 -14.98 -9.81
C PRO A 344 -9.85 -13.88 -10.53
N GLU A 345 -10.90 -13.35 -9.90
CA GLU A 345 -11.73 -12.28 -10.44
C GLU A 345 -11.13 -10.88 -10.34
N GLY A 346 -9.99 -10.70 -9.67
CA GLY A 346 -9.27 -9.42 -9.61
C GLY A 346 -8.91 -8.94 -8.21
N VAL A 347 -8.30 -7.74 -8.14
CA VAL A 347 -7.73 -7.18 -6.90
C VAL A 347 -8.81 -6.79 -5.89
N ASP A 348 -10.02 -6.46 -6.35
CA ASP A 348 -11.15 -6.18 -5.48
C ASP A 348 -11.75 -7.45 -4.85
N ALA A 349 -11.43 -8.64 -5.36
CA ALA A 349 -11.88 -9.93 -4.84
C ALA A 349 -13.38 -9.96 -4.55
N HIS A 350 -14.20 -9.46 -5.48
CA HIS A 350 -15.63 -9.19 -5.24
C HIS A 350 -16.48 -10.44 -4.96
N ASN A 351 -15.99 -11.65 -5.25
CA ASN A 351 -16.66 -12.91 -4.87
C ASN A 351 -16.33 -13.36 -3.44
N TRP A 352 -15.37 -12.69 -2.80
CA TRP A 352 -14.92 -12.96 -1.43
C TRP A 352 -15.19 -11.81 -0.48
N LEU A 353 -15.20 -10.59 -1.01
CA LEU A 353 -15.29 -9.36 -0.26
C LEU A 353 -16.53 -8.58 -0.63
N ASN A 354 -17.21 -8.05 0.39
CA ASN A 354 -18.16 -6.98 0.22
C ASN A 354 -17.57 -5.68 0.74
N TRP A 355 -17.26 -4.79 -0.20
CA TRP A 355 -16.68 -3.49 0.09
C TRP A 355 -17.70 -2.56 0.72
N ARG A 356 -17.32 -1.88 1.80
CA ARG A 356 -18.09 -0.80 2.42
C ARG A 356 -18.04 0.47 1.55
N ALA A 357 -18.52 0.35 0.33
CA ALA A 357 -18.54 1.41 -0.65
C ALA A 357 -19.44 2.56 -0.14
N SER A 358 -18.97 3.80 -0.29
CA SER A 358 -19.51 5.02 0.34
C SER A 358 -18.98 5.38 1.73
N ARG A 359 -17.95 4.70 2.22
CA ARG A 359 -17.21 5.13 3.42
C ARG A 359 -15.71 4.90 3.24
N LEU A 360 -14.93 5.97 3.42
CA LEU A 360 -13.49 5.89 3.66
C LEU A 360 -13.27 5.95 5.18
N ALA A 361 -12.64 4.92 5.77
CA ALA A 361 -12.28 4.99 7.18
C ALA A 361 -11.23 6.10 7.39
N PHE A 362 -11.39 6.87 8.47
CA PHE A 362 -10.53 8.01 8.80
C PHE A 362 -10.41 9.06 7.68
N ILE A 363 -11.53 9.37 7.01
CA ILE A 363 -11.58 10.39 5.95
C ILE A 363 -11.01 11.75 6.35
N ASP A 364 -11.21 12.18 7.60
CA ASP A 364 -10.67 13.47 8.06
C ASP A 364 -9.14 13.46 8.08
N SER A 365 -8.52 12.33 8.43
CA SER A 365 -7.06 12.16 8.34
C SER A 365 -6.57 12.19 6.90
N ALA A 366 -7.26 11.46 6.01
CA ALA A 366 -6.97 11.49 4.58
C ALA A 366 -7.05 12.91 4.01
N ARG A 367 -8.09 13.68 4.38
CA ARG A 367 -8.30 15.07 3.94
C ARG A 367 -7.27 16.04 4.50
N ARG A 368 -6.80 15.84 5.73
CA ARG A 368 -5.69 16.64 6.29
C ARG A 368 -4.40 16.41 5.51
N PHE A 369 -4.14 15.17 5.07
CA PHE A 369 -2.95 14.83 4.31
C PHE A 369 -3.01 15.32 2.86
N ASP A 370 -4.05 14.90 2.12
CA ASP A 370 -4.32 15.29 0.73
C ASP A 370 -5.85 15.32 0.50
N ARG A 371 -6.42 16.53 0.58
CA ARG A 371 -7.86 16.75 0.41
C ARG A 371 -8.37 16.35 -0.97
N SER A 372 -7.64 16.73 -2.02
CA SER A 372 -8.05 16.48 -3.41
C SER A 372 -8.10 14.99 -3.70
N PHE A 373 -7.11 14.23 -3.22
CA PHE A 373 -7.11 12.78 -3.29
C PHE A 373 -8.25 12.18 -2.45
N ALA A 374 -8.40 12.59 -1.19
CA ALA A 374 -9.37 11.99 -0.28
C ALA A 374 -10.81 12.17 -0.77
N ASP A 375 -11.15 13.37 -1.25
CA ASP A 375 -12.47 13.68 -1.80
C ASP A 375 -12.68 12.98 -3.15
N GLY A 376 -11.67 12.96 -4.02
CA GLY A 376 -11.70 12.23 -5.29
C GLY A 376 -11.95 10.73 -5.09
N LEU A 377 -11.21 10.12 -4.16
CA LEU A 377 -11.35 8.70 -3.81
C LEU A 377 -12.72 8.40 -3.23
N LEU A 378 -13.19 9.22 -2.27
CA LEU A 378 -14.51 9.03 -1.67
C LEU A 378 -15.61 9.11 -2.72
N ASN A 379 -15.53 10.10 -3.62
CA ASN A 379 -16.52 10.30 -4.68
C ASN A 379 -16.52 9.14 -5.69
N GLY A 380 -15.35 8.75 -6.20
CA GLY A 380 -15.23 7.65 -7.15
C GLY A 380 -15.63 6.30 -6.54
N TYR A 381 -15.17 6.00 -5.33
CA TYR A 381 -15.52 4.79 -4.60
C TYR A 381 -17.02 4.71 -4.25
N SER A 382 -17.64 5.83 -3.86
CA SER A 382 -19.10 5.90 -3.63
C SER A 382 -19.90 5.72 -4.91
N SER A 383 -19.40 6.26 -6.03
CA SER A 383 -20.06 6.15 -7.34
C SER A 383 -19.96 4.74 -7.89
N TRP A 384 -18.81 4.09 -7.72
CA TRP A 384 -18.65 2.66 -7.98
C TRP A 384 -19.63 1.85 -7.14
N GLY A 385 -19.69 2.10 -5.83
CA GLY A 385 -20.64 1.42 -4.93
C GLY A 385 -22.10 1.49 -5.39
N ARG A 386 -22.55 2.66 -5.86
CA ARG A 386 -23.91 2.87 -6.42
C ARG A 386 -24.18 2.12 -7.72
N ARG A 387 -23.15 1.76 -8.48
CA ARG A 387 -23.28 0.92 -9.69
C ARG A 387 -23.21 -0.57 -9.38
N THR A 388 -22.52 -0.93 -8.29
CA THR A 388 -22.26 -2.33 -7.91
C THR A 388 -23.33 -2.90 -6.98
N TYR A 389 -23.92 -2.07 -6.10
CA TYR A 389 -24.87 -2.50 -5.07
C TYR A 389 -26.18 -1.73 -5.18
N ASP A 390 -27.30 -2.40 -4.87
CA ASP A 390 -28.59 -1.72 -4.69
C ASP A 390 -28.57 -0.76 -3.47
N GLU A 391 -29.54 0.15 -3.42
CA GLU A 391 -29.60 1.19 -2.39
C GLU A 391 -29.74 0.62 -0.96
N ALA A 392 -30.56 -0.42 -0.78
CA ALA A 392 -30.75 -1.06 0.51
C ALA A 392 -29.45 -1.70 1.03
N SER A 393 -28.69 -2.32 0.14
CA SER A 393 -27.37 -2.90 0.37
C SER A 393 -26.37 -1.84 0.81
N LEU A 394 -26.34 -0.68 0.14
CA LEU A 394 -25.48 0.44 0.53
C LEU A 394 -25.82 1.01 1.91
N VAL A 395 -27.10 1.12 2.26
CA VAL A 395 -27.54 1.56 3.59
C VAL A 395 -27.01 0.60 4.66
N LYS A 396 -27.16 -0.71 4.46
CA LYS A 396 -26.64 -1.73 5.38
C LYS A 396 -25.12 -1.66 5.54
N LEU A 397 -24.38 -1.44 4.46
CA LEU A 397 -22.90 -1.35 4.47
C LEU A 397 -22.37 -0.05 5.13
N LYS A 398 -23.16 1.03 5.08
CA LYS A 398 -22.86 2.31 5.75
C LYS A 398 -23.02 2.22 7.26
N ALA A 399 -23.98 1.45 7.76
CA ALA A 399 -24.27 1.33 9.18
C ALA A 399 -23.00 1.00 9.99
N LYS A 400 -22.82 1.68 11.13
CA LYS A 400 -21.81 1.26 12.12
C LYS A 400 -22.32 -0.05 12.75
N PRO A 401 -21.49 -1.09 12.91
CA PRO A 401 -21.86 -2.21 13.76
C PRO A 401 -22.19 -1.68 15.16
N ALA A 402 -23.29 -2.17 15.75
CA ALA A 402 -23.64 -1.85 17.13
C ALA A 402 -22.43 -2.15 18.05
N GLY A 403 -22.12 -1.24 18.98
CA GLY A 403 -21.00 -1.44 19.94
C GLY A 403 -19.59 -1.05 19.45
N THR A 404 -19.42 -0.53 18.23
CA THR A 404 -18.12 0.00 17.80
C THR A 404 -17.83 1.38 18.41
N ALA A 405 -17.19 1.40 19.59
CA ALA A 405 -16.62 2.62 20.15
C ALA A 405 -15.69 3.30 19.12
N GLN A 406 -15.83 4.62 18.98
CA GLN A 406 -14.87 5.41 18.21
C GLN A 406 -13.51 5.28 18.90
N TYR A 407 -12.53 4.75 18.17
CA TYR A 407 -11.16 5.16 18.44
C TYR A 407 -11.05 6.62 18.02
N VAL A 408 -11.17 7.53 18.99
CA VAL A 408 -10.54 8.83 18.89
C VAL A 408 -9.06 8.50 18.92
N ALA A 409 -8.38 8.64 17.78
CA ALA A 409 -6.95 8.86 17.83
C ALA A 409 -6.81 10.14 18.66
N GLN A 410 -6.64 10.02 19.98
CA GLN A 410 -6.15 11.13 20.77
C GLN A 410 -4.88 11.51 20.04
N GLY A 411 -4.89 12.68 19.42
CA GLY A 411 -3.72 13.21 18.77
C GLY A 411 -2.62 13.15 19.82
N THR A 412 -1.70 12.21 19.67
CA THR A 412 -0.39 12.36 20.26
C THR A 412 0.13 13.62 19.63
N THR A 413 -0.05 14.74 20.32
CA THR A 413 0.75 15.93 20.15
C THR A 413 2.18 15.44 20.27
N TYR A 414 2.83 15.23 19.13
CA TYR A 414 4.25 14.95 19.08
C TYR A 414 4.91 16.23 19.58
N ALA A 415 5.44 16.18 20.80
CA ALA A 415 6.40 17.18 21.23
C ALA A 415 7.53 17.20 20.18
N SER A 416 7.75 18.41 19.66
CA SER A 416 8.73 18.80 18.64
C SER A 416 10.13 18.27 18.90
#